data_AF-A0A1V3XX47-F1
#
_entry.id   AF-A0A1V3XX47-F1
#
_cell.length_a   1.000
_cell.length_b   1.000
_cell.length_c   1.000
_cell.angle_alpha   90.00
_cell.angle_beta   90.00
_cell.angle_gamma   90.00
#
_symmetry.space_group_name_H-M   'P 1'
#
loop_
_entity.id
_entity.type
_entity.pdbx_description
1 polymer ?
#
loop_
_entity_poly.entity_id
_entity_poly.type
_entity_poly.pdbx_seq_one_letter_code
_entity_poly.pdbx_strand_id
1 'polypeptide(L)'
;MTGAPLVVGLMRQVRARSEGRCGAGVLQPWRDLRKQLRKQQVTPDGTTLVFAAAPVVVAATTLLIAAIAPLAATGSPLDSVADLFVVVGLLFLGTVALTLAGIDTGTSFGGMGASREITIAALVEPTILLAVFALSIPAGSANLGAVVAFSLENPAEMVSLAGILAFVALVIVVIAETGRLPVDNPATHLELTMVHEAMVLEYAGPKLALVEWASGMRLTVLLALLANLFFPWGIAGDRPSLVGVG
;
A
#
# COMPACT_ATOMS: atom_id res chain seq x y z
N MET A 1 -10.18 -5.83 6.44
CA MET A 1 -9.82 -5.95 5.00
C MET A 1 -10.92 -5.48 4.04
N THR A 2 -12.21 -5.66 4.35
CA THR A 2 -13.33 -5.08 3.58
C THR A 2 -13.38 -3.54 3.58
N GLY A 3 -12.63 -2.89 4.47
CA GLY A 3 -12.56 -1.43 4.57
C GLY A 3 -11.67 -0.74 3.52
N ALA A 4 -10.78 -1.45 2.83
CA ALA A 4 -9.81 -0.81 1.95
C ALA A 4 -10.43 0.01 0.80
N PRO A 5 -11.48 -0.47 0.09
CA PRO A 5 -12.17 0.36 -0.89
C PRO A 5 -12.90 1.58 -0.28
N LEU A 6 -13.26 1.53 1.01
CA LEU A 6 -13.85 2.67 1.72
C LEU A 6 -12.83 3.77 1.98
N VAL A 7 -11.59 3.41 2.33
CA VAL A 7 -10.49 4.37 2.52
C VAL A 7 -10.25 5.14 1.22
N VAL A 8 -10.17 4.43 0.08
CA VAL A 8 -10.05 5.04 -1.24
C VAL A 8 -11.23 5.96 -1.55
N GLY A 9 -12.46 5.52 -1.25
CA GLY A 9 -13.68 6.30 -1.46
C GLY A 9 -13.73 7.57 -0.62
N LEU A 10 -13.32 7.48 0.65
CA LEU A 10 -13.21 8.61 1.55
C LEU A 10 -12.18 9.63 1.04
N MET A 11 -10.99 9.16 0.65
CA MET A 11 -9.95 10.03 0.09
C MET A 11 -10.42 10.76 -1.17
N ARG A 12 -11.09 10.05 -2.09
CA ARG A 12 -11.68 10.66 -3.29
C ARG A 12 -12.73 11.72 -2.94
N GLN A 13 -13.55 11.47 -1.92
CA GLN A 13 -14.56 12.42 -1.46
C GLN A 13 -13.97 13.66 -0.79
N VAL A 14 -12.94 13.48 0.05
CA VAL A 14 -12.20 14.59 0.68
C VAL A 14 -11.57 15.46 -0.40
N ARG A 15 -10.85 14.85 -1.35
CA ARG A 15 -10.25 15.57 -2.48
C ARG A 15 -11.29 16.38 -3.27
N ALA A 16 -12.41 15.77 -3.63
CA ALA A 16 -13.46 16.46 -4.40
C ALA A 16 -14.02 17.67 -3.65
N ARG A 17 -14.26 17.54 -2.34
CA ARG A 17 -14.73 18.65 -1.49
C ARG A 17 -13.71 19.78 -1.40
N SER A 18 -12.42 19.45 -1.24
CA SER A 18 -11.33 20.44 -1.22
C SER A 18 -11.21 21.20 -2.54
N GLU A 19 -11.56 20.57 -3.67
CA GLU A 19 -11.61 21.20 -4.99
C GLU A 19 -12.95 21.94 -5.26
N GLY A 20 -13.88 22.00 -4.29
CA GLY A 20 -15.19 22.63 -4.44
C GLY A 20 -16.18 21.86 -5.32
N ARG A 21 -15.90 20.59 -5.63
CA ARG A 21 -16.72 19.73 -6.48
C ARG A 21 -17.50 18.71 -5.65
N CYS A 22 -18.65 18.28 -6.18
CA CYS A 22 -19.36 17.13 -5.62
C CYS A 22 -18.65 15.84 -6.08
N GLY A 23 -18.00 15.13 -5.14
CA GLY A 23 -17.35 13.86 -5.41
C GLY A 23 -18.33 12.70 -5.54
N ALA A 24 -17.85 11.59 -6.11
CA ALA A 24 -18.59 10.34 -6.09
C ALA A 24 -18.74 9.82 -4.64
N GLY A 25 -19.84 9.11 -4.35
CA GLY A 25 -20.08 8.60 -2.99
C GLY A 25 -18.96 7.67 -2.50
N VAL A 26 -18.76 7.58 -1.18
CA VAL A 26 -17.70 6.78 -0.54
C VAL A 26 -17.74 5.29 -0.94
N LEU A 27 -18.92 4.77 -1.28
CA LEU A 27 -19.10 3.40 -1.75
C LEU A 27 -18.78 3.19 -3.25
N GLN A 28 -18.36 4.23 -3.97
CA GLN A 28 -18.09 4.15 -5.40
C GLN A 28 -17.01 3.10 -5.74
N PRO A 29 -15.85 3.02 -5.06
CA PRO A 29 -14.84 2.02 -5.37
C PRO A 29 -15.37 0.58 -5.23
N TRP A 30 -16.25 0.33 -4.26
CA TRP A 30 -16.93 -0.96 -4.11
C TRP A 30 -17.83 -1.31 -5.31
N ARG A 31 -18.53 -0.32 -5.86
CA ARG A 31 -19.36 -0.49 -7.06
C ARG A 31 -18.50 -0.71 -8.30
N ASP A 32 -17.36 -0.02 -8.40
CA ASP A 32 -16.42 -0.16 -9.51
C ASP A 32 -15.80 -1.57 -9.53
N LEU A 33 -15.33 -2.08 -8.40
CA LEU A 33 -14.85 -3.45 -8.27
C LEU A 33 -15.93 -4.48 -8.67
N ARG A 34 -17.15 -4.31 -8.15
CA ARG A 34 -18.28 -5.19 -8.51
C ARG A 34 -18.61 -5.15 -9.99
N LYS A 35 -18.50 -3.97 -10.62
CA LYS A 35 -18.69 -3.80 -12.06
C LYS A 35 -17.59 -4.52 -12.83
N GLN A 36 -16.32 -4.35 -12.46
CA GLN A 36 -15.19 -4.98 -13.13
C GLN A 36 -15.21 -6.50 -13.02
N LEU A 37 -15.60 -7.07 -11.88
CA LEU A 37 -15.80 -8.52 -11.71
C LEU A 37 -16.86 -9.12 -12.65
N ARG A 38 -17.79 -8.31 -13.15
CA ARG A 38 -18.83 -8.72 -14.10
C ARG A 38 -18.44 -8.48 -15.56
N LYS A 39 -17.34 -7.80 -15.82
CA LYS A 39 -16.86 -7.56 -17.18
C LYS A 39 -16.15 -8.80 -17.72
N GLN A 40 -16.13 -8.94 -19.03
CA GLN A 40 -15.32 -9.94 -19.71
C GLN A 40 -13.83 -9.64 -19.47
N GLN A 41 -13.06 -10.68 -19.19
CA GLN A 41 -11.61 -10.60 -19.16
C GLN A 41 -11.08 -10.63 -20.60
N VAL A 42 -10.26 -9.65 -20.95
CA VAL A 42 -9.50 -9.63 -22.20
C VAL A 42 -8.02 -9.77 -21.82
N THR A 43 -7.27 -10.49 -22.63
CA THR A 43 -5.82 -10.69 -22.42
C THR A 43 -5.14 -10.45 -23.77
N PRO A 44 -4.12 -9.58 -23.84
CA PRO A 44 -3.42 -9.31 -25.09
C PRO A 44 -2.68 -10.54 -25.60
N ASP A 45 -2.58 -10.65 -26.93
CA ASP A 45 -1.80 -11.68 -27.59
C ASP A 45 -0.30 -11.50 -27.31
N GLY A 46 0.43 -12.60 -27.16
CA GLY A 46 1.88 -12.58 -26.92
C GLY A 46 2.30 -12.36 -25.46
N THR A 47 1.36 -12.25 -24.54
CA THR A 47 1.64 -12.19 -23.09
C THR A 47 2.01 -13.56 -22.53
N THR A 48 2.84 -13.59 -21.48
CA THR A 48 3.32 -14.82 -20.85
C THR A 48 2.59 -15.10 -19.52
N LEU A 49 3.04 -16.14 -18.81
CA LEU A 49 2.55 -16.46 -17.47
C LEU A 49 2.78 -15.30 -16.47
N VAL A 50 3.76 -14.42 -16.73
CA VAL A 50 4.06 -13.26 -15.90
C VAL A 50 2.86 -12.32 -15.82
N PHE A 51 2.31 -11.91 -16.98
CA PHE A 51 1.11 -11.09 -17.02
C PHE A 51 -0.09 -11.75 -16.33
N ALA A 52 -0.24 -13.07 -16.45
CA ALA A 52 -1.34 -13.80 -15.82
C ALA A 52 -1.19 -13.90 -14.29
N ALA A 53 0.03 -14.07 -13.78
CA ALA A 53 0.31 -14.30 -12.37
C ALA A 53 0.42 -12.99 -11.55
N ALA A 54 0.87 -11.89 -12.14
CA ALA A 54 1.14 -10.65 -11.40
C ALA A 54 -0.05 -10.15 -10.55
N PRO A 55 -1.31 -10.12 -11.01
CA PRO A 55 -2.44 -9.71 -10.16
C PRO A 55 -2.59 -10.56 -8.89
N VAL A 56 -2.32 -11.87 -9.01
CA VAL A 56 -2.38 -12.81 -7.88
C VAL A 56 -1.21 -12.57 -6.93
N VAL A 57 -0.01 -12.36 -7.44
CA VAL A 57 1.18 -12.08 -6.62
C VAL A 57 0.97 -10.80 -5.81
N VAL A 58 0.51 -9.72 -6.44
CA VAL A 58 0.27 -8.43 -5.78
C VAL A 58 -0.82 -8.55 -4.71
N ALA A 59 -1.91 -9.26 -5.00
CA ALA A 59 -2.94 -9.53 -4.02
C ALA A 59 -2.42 -10.38 -2.86
N ALA A 60 -1.63 -11.41 -3.14
CA ALA A 60 -1.07 -12.31 -2.13
C ALA A 60 -0.08 -11.59 -1.22
N THR A 61 0.87 -10.82 -1.77
CA THR A 61 1.83 -10.06 -0.95
C THR A 61 1.10 -9.04 -0.08
N THR A 62 0.11 -8.33 -0.63
CA THR A 62 -0.66 -7.34 0.13
C THR A 62 -1.50 -7.99 1.24
N LEU A 63 -2.10 -9.15 0.98
CA LEU A 63 -2.82 -9.93 1.99
C LEU A 63 -1.90 -10.43 3.10
N LEU A 64 -0.71 -10.92 2.75
CA LEU A 64 0.29 -11.36 3.72
C LEU A 64 0.72 -10.20 4.62
N ILE A 65 1.05 -9.03 4.05
CA ILE A 65 1.40 -7.86 4.87
C ILE A 65 0.24 -7.49 5.80
N ALA A 66 -0.99 -7.48 5.29
CA ALA A 66 -2.16 -7.15 6.09
C ALA A 66 -2.50 -8.20 7.18
N ALA A 67 -2.06 -9.45 7.02
CA ALA A 67 -2.17 -10.49 8.04
C ALA A 67 -1.08 -10.39 9.11
N ILE A 68 0.09 -9.89 8.72
CA ILE A 68 1.27 -9.73 9.58
C ILE A 68 1.23 -8.40 10.35
N ALA A 69 0.72 -7.32 9.74
CA ALA A 69 0.66 -6.00 10.35
C ALA A 69 -0.32 -6.00 11.56
N PRO A 70 0.08 -5.47 12.72
CA PRO A 70 -0.76 -5.43 13.92
C PRO A 70 -1.81 -4.33 13.78
N LEU A 71 -2.88 -4.58 13.03
CA LEU A 71 -3.90 -3.58 12.69
C LEU A 71 -4.85 -3.20 13.86
N ALA A 72 -4.94 -4.03 14.90
CA ALA A 72 -5.91 -3.84 15.99
C ALA A 72 -5.40 -4.24 17.39
N ALA A 73 -4.47 -5.20 17.47
CA ALA A 73 -3.88 -5.66 18.73
C ALA A 73 -2.45 -6.14 18.49
N THR A 74 -1.60 -5.99 19.51
CA THR A 74 -0.32 -6.71 19.64
C THR A 74 -0.60 -8.17 20.03
N GLY A 75 0.20 -9.14 19.58
CA GLY A 75 -0.01 -10.57 19.90
C GLY A 75 -0.73 -11.40 18.82
N SER A 76 -0.52 -11.09 17.54
CA SER A 76 -1.00 -11.93 16.43
C SER A 76 -0.30 -13.29 16.42
N PRO A 77 -0.93 -14.40 16.00
CA PRO A 77 -0.27 -15.70 15.83
C PRO A 77 0.95 -15.65 14.88
N LEU A 78 1.06 -14.61 14.05
CA LEU A 78 2.15 -14.38 13.12
C LEU A 78 3.22 -13.41 13.64
N ASP A 79 3.16 -12.98 14.90
CA ASP A 79 4.11 -12.00 15.45
C ASP A 79 5.56 -12.47 15.31
N SER A 80 5.84 -13.76 15.44
CA SER A 80 7.20 -14.30 15.32
C SER A 80 7.84 -14.11 13.94
N VAL A 81 7.03 -13.90 12.89
CA VAL A 81 7.48 -13.68 11.50
C VAL A 81 7.23 -12.23 11.07
N ALA A 82 6.63 -11.41 11.93
CA ALA A 82 6.26 -10.03 11.67
C ALA A 82 7.43 -9.07 11.82
N ASP A 83 8.43 -9.18 10.95
CA ASP A 83 9.54 -8.25 10.87
C ASP A 83 9.26 -7.16 9.81
N LEU A 84 9.65 -5.91 10.11
CA LEU A 84 9.66 -4.80 9.18
C LEU A 84 10.39 -5.14 7.86
N PHE A 85 11.47 -5.93 7.87
CA PHE A 85 12.15 -6.34 6.63
C PHE A 85 11.27 -7.20 5.72
N VAL A 86 10.47 -8.09 6.31
CA VAL A 86 9.53 -8.94 5.56
C VAL A 86 8.45 -8.07 4.91
N VAL A 87 7.96 -7.06 5.63
CA VAL A 87 6.98 -6.11 5.10
C VAL A 87 7.54 -5.37 3.89
N VAL A 88 8.76 -4.81 3.99
CA VAL A 88 9.41 -4.11 2.87
C VAL A 88 9.64 -5.04 1.68
N GLY A 89 10.13 -6.26 1.92
CA GLY A 89 10.34 -7.25 0.86
C GLY A 89 9.05 -7.65 0.14
N LEU A 90 7.94 -7.81 0.86
CA LEU A 90 6.64 -8.13 0.27
C LEU A 90 6.06 -6.97 -0.55
N LEU A 91 6.26 -5.72 -0.09
CA LEU A 91 5.87 -4.53 -0.85
C LEU A 91 6.62 -4.48 -2.18
N PHE A 92 7.95 -4.60 -2.12
CA PHE A 92 8.81 -4.57 -3.30
C PHE A 92 8.49 -5.72 -4.27
N LEU A 93 8.28 -6.94 -3.77
CA LEU A 93 7.89 -8.08 -4.61
C LEU A 93 6.60 -7.81 -5.39
N GLY A 94 5.62 -7.15 -4.76
CA GLY A 94 4.40 -6.74 -5.45
C GLY A 94 4.66 -5.70 -6.54
N THR A 95 5.51 -4.71 -6.28
CA THR A 95 5.89 -3.68 -7.26
C THR A 95 6.61 -4.31 -8.45
N VAL A 96 7.62 -5.17 -8.21
CA VAL A 96 8.34 -5.91 -9.26
C VAL A 96 7.38 -6.76 -10.11
N ALA A 97 6.41 -7.43 -9.48
CA ALA A 97 5.44 -8.25 -10.22
C ALA A 97 4.61 -7.41 -11.21
N LEU A 98 4.15 -6.21 -10.81
CA LEU A 98 3.43 -5.30 -11.72
C LEU A 98 4.35 -4.71 -12.79
N THR A 99 5.58 -4.35 -12.45
CA THR A 99 6.56 -3.86 -13.42
C THR A 99 6.83 -4.90 -14.50
N LEU A 100 7.06 -6.16 -14.12
CA LEU A 100 7.31 -7.23 -15.07
C LEU A 100 6.08 -7.48 -15.96
N ALA A 101 4.87 -7.43 -15.40
CA ALA A 101 3.65 -7.52 -16.18
C ALA A 101 3.47 -6.36 -17.17
N GLY A 102 3.85 -5.14 -16.77
CA GLY A 102 3.82 -3.97 -17.66
C GLY A 102 4.79 -4.08 -18.84
N ILE A 103 5.91 -4.80 -18.68
CA ILE A 103 6.86 -5.07 -19.77
C ILE A 103 6.40 -6.24 -20.65
N ASP A 104 5.78 -7.25 -20.04
CA ASP A 104 5.34 -8.49 -20.70
C ASP A 104 4.25 -8.28 -21.77
N THR A 105 3.50 -7.17 -21.68
CA THR A 105 2.50 -6.80 -22.69
C THR A 105 3.09 -6.30 -24.00
N GLY A 106 4.38 -5.95 -24.02
CA GLY A 106 5.08 -5.49 -25.22
C GLY A 106 4.59 -4.14 -25.76
N THR A 107 3.84 -3.35 -24.98
CA THR A 107 3.37 -2.03 -25.40
C THR A 107 4.35 -0.92 -24.99
N SER A 108 4.42 0.14 -25.80
CA SER A 108 5.32 1.27 -25.53
C SER A 108 5.02 1.93 -24.18
N PHE A 109 3.75 2.05 -23.80
CA PHE A 109 3.34 2.67 -22.54
C PHE A 109 3.67 1.79 -21.32
N GLY A 110 3.44 0.49 -21.40
CA GLY A 110 3.77 -0.44 -20.31
C GLY A 110 5.26 -0.41 -19.97
N GLY A 111 6.12 -0.46 -20.99
CA GLY A 111 7.58 -0.35 -20.81
C GLY A 111 8.04 1.01 -20.27
N MET A 112 7.46 2.12 -20.75
CA MET A 112 7.77 3.46 -20.23
C MET A 112 7.32 3.64 -18.77
N GLY A 113 6.12 3.15 -18.42
CA GLY A 113 5.60 3.15 -17.06
C GLY A 113 6.47 2.32 -16.11
N ALA A 114 6.82 1.10 -16.52
CA ALA A 114 7.70 0.20 -15.79
C ALA A 114 9.09 0.82 -15.51
N SER A 115 9.71 1.46 -16.49
CA SER A 115 11.01 2.13 -16.33
C SER A 115 10.97 3.25 -15.28
N ARG A 116 9.91 4.06 -15.31
CA ARG A 116 9.69 5.14 -14.33
C ARG A 116 9.42 4.58 -12.94
N GLU A 117 8.58 3.56 -12.85
CA GLU A 117 8.25 2.91 -11.58
C GLU A 117 9.50 2.38 -10.89
N ILE A 118 10.37 1.64 -11.60
CA ILE A 118 11.61 1.12 -11.04
C ILE A 118 12.58 2.24 -10.64
N THR A 119 12.60 3.36 -11.37
CA THR A 119 13.40 4.53 -10.99
C THR A 119 12.92 5.12 -9.65
N ILE A 120 11.61 5.18 -9.43
CA ILE A 120 11.03 5.64 -8.17
C ILE A 120 11.30 4.62 -7.05
N ALA A 121 11.07 3.33 -7.31
CA ALA A 121 11.29 2.24 -6.36
C ALA A 121 12.75 2.22 -5.84
N ALA A 122 13.72 2.44 -6.74
CA ALA A 122 15.14 2.51 -6.39
C ALA A 122 15.49 3.64 -5.39
N LEU A 123 14.68 4.70 -5.30
CA LEU A 123 14.82 5.76 -4.30
C LEU A 123 13.99 5.48 -3.05
N VAL A 124 12.81 4.91 -3.24
CA VAL A 124 11.83 4.66 -2.18
C VAL A 124 12.30 3.53 -1.26
N GLU A 125 12.72 2.38 -1.79
CA GLU A 125 13.07 1.21 -0.98
C GLU A 125 14.18 1.48 0.06
N PRO A 126 15.33 2.08 -0.29
CA PRO A 126 16.36 2.41 0.71
C PRO A 126 15.83 3.40 1.76
N THR A 127 14.93 4.29 1.36
CA THR A 127 14.30 5.27 2.26
C THR A 127 13.41 4.57 3.29
N ILE A 128 12.64 3.56 2.88
CA ILE A 128 11.83 2.74 3.81
C ILE A 128 12.74 2.00 4.79
N LEU A 129 13.77 1.33 4.28
CA LEU A 129 14.70 0.58 5.11
C LEU A 129 15.40 1.46 6.14
N LEU A 130 15.85 2.66 5.75
CA LEU A 130 16.49 3.60 6.66
C LEU A 130 15.52 4.12 7.73
N ALA A 131 14.27 4.43 7.37
CA ALA A 131 13.26 4.83 8.33
C ALA A 131 12.92 3.69 9.31
N VAL A 132 12.81 2.47 8.82
CA VAL A 132 12.65 1.25 9.63
C VAL A 132 13.81 1.08 10.61
N PHE A 133 15.06 1.21 10.15
CA PHE A 133 16.24 1.11 10.99
C PHE A 133 16.25 2.15 12.12
N ALA A 134 15.88 3.40 11.80
CA ALA A 134 15.81 4.47 12.78
C ALA A 134 14.82 4.16 13.92
N LEU A 135 13.74 3.42 13.62
CA LEU A 135 12.75 2.99 14.61
C LEU A 135 13.14 1.69 15.33
N SER A 136 13.83 0.77 14.64
CA SER A 136 14.19 -0.54 15.20
C SER A 136 15.37 -0.49 16.17
N ILE A 137 16.31 0.43 15.97
CA ILE A 137 17.52 0.54 16.81
C ILE A 137 17.16 0.87 18.28
N PRO A 138 16.34 1.91 18.58
CA PRO A 138 15.92 2.19 19.95
C PRO A 138 15.09 1.06 20.56
N ALA A 139 14.26 0.39 19.74
CA ALA A 139 13.43 -0.74 20.17
C ALA A 139 14.23 -2.03 20.39
N GLY A 140 15.48 -2.12 19.94
CA GLY A 140 16.33 -3.31 20.04
C GLY A 140 15.81 -4.52 19.24
N SER A 141 14.85 -4.31 18.33
CA SER A 141 14.17 -5.36 17.58
C SER A 141 13.62 -4.81 16.27
N ALA A 142 13.67 -5.62 15.21
CA ALA A 142 13.02 -5.32 13.93
C ALA A 142 11.58 -5.89 13.85
N ASN A 143 11.17 -6.63 14.88
CA ASN A 143 9.82 -7.12 15.02
C ASN A 143 8.82 -5.96 15.15
N LEU A 144 7.82 -5.94 14.27
CA LEU A 144 6.83 -4.87 14.18
C LEU A 144 6.02 -4.70 15.47
N GLY A 145 5.62 -5.80 16.12
CA GLY A 145 4.94 -5.75 17.42
C GLY A 145 5.81 -5.15 18.51
N ALA A 146 7.09 -5.53 18.56
CA ALA A 146 8.05 -4.98 19.52
C ALA A 146 8.33 -3.48 19.31
N VAL A 147 8.48 -3.03 18.06
CA VAL A 147 8.66 -1.60 17.75
C VAL A 147 7.42 -0.80 18.16
N VAL A 148 6.22 -1.30 17.87
CA VAL A 148 4.96 -0.64 18.27
C VAL A 148 4.82 -0.57 19.79
N ALA A 149 5.14 -1.65 20.51
CA ALA A 149 5.15 -1.66 21.98
C ALA A 149 6.16 -0.66 22.55
N PHE A 150 7.36 -0.60 21.98
CA PHE A 150 8.37 0.38 22.37
C PHE A 150 7.90 1.83 22.14
N SER A 151 7.26 2.12 21.00
CA SER A 151 6.69 3.44 20.70
C SER A 151 5.59 3.85 21.69
N LEU A 152 4.83 2.89 22.23
CA LEU A 152 3.81 3.14 23.26
C LEU A 152 4.43 3.49 24.61
N GLU A 153 5.50 2.78 25.01
CA GLU A 153 6.18 2.98 26.29
C GLU A 153 7.06 4.24 26.28
N ASN A 154 7.62 4.60 25.12
CA ASN A 154 8.60 5.68 24.97
C ASN A 154 8.15 6.74 23.95
N PRO A 155 7.06 7.49 24.21
CA PRO A 155 6.55 8.49 23.27
C PRO A 155 7.56 9.62 22.98
N ALA A 156 8.49 9.89 23.89
CA ALA A 156 9.55 10.89 23.69
C ALA A 156 10.51 10.52 22.55
N GLU A 157 10.78 9.23 22.33
CA GLU A 157 11.66 8.75 21.26
C GLU A 157 11.01 8.95 19.88
N MET A 158 9.68 8.91 19.78
CA MET A 158 8.96 9.18 18.53
C MET A 158 9.01 10.66 18.13
N VAL A 159 9.22 11.55 19.09
CA VAL A 159 9.39 12.99 18.89
C VAL A 159 10.88 13.38 18.80
N SER A 160 11.79 12.41 18.91
CA SER A 160 13.21 12.64 18.64
C SER A 160 13.43 13.09 17.18
N LEU A 161 14.58 13.72 16.90
CA LEU A 161 14.93 14.10 15.53
C LEU A 161 14.91 12.89 14.58
N ALA A 162 15.40 11.73 15.04
CA ALA A 162 15.37 10.49 14.25
C ALA A 162 13.94 10.00 14.00
N GLY A 163 13.08 10.03 15.02
CA GLY A 163 11.66 9.66 14.90
C GLY A 163 10.90 10.56 13.92
N ILE A 164 11.08 11.88 14.02
CA ILE A 164 10.45 12.85 13.12
C ILE A 164 10.94 12.65 11.67
N LEU A 165 12.24 12.44 11.47
CA LEU A 165 12.79 12.18 10.13
C LEU A 165 12.27 10.85 9.56
N ALA A 166 12.17 9.80 10.38
CA ALA A 166 11.58 8.53 9.98
C ALA A 166 10.09 8.67 9.61
N PHE A 167 9.33 9.46 10.39
CA PHE A 167 7.94 9.76 10.10
C PHE A 167 7.77 10.46 8.75
N VAL A 168 8.53 11.53 8.52
CA VAL A 168 8.49 12.29 7.26
C VAL A 168 8.91 11.40 6.08
N ALA A 169 9.97 10.61 6.23
CA ALA A 169 10.42 9.67 5.22
C ALA A 169 9.32 8.66 4.86
N LEU A 170 8.67 8.06 5.85
CA LEU A 170 7.57 7.11 5.64
C LEU A 170 6.33 7.76 5.02
N VAL A 171 6.01 9.01 5.36
CA VAL A 171 4.92 9.75 4.69
C VAL A 171 5.23 9.95 3.20
N ILE A 172 6.45 10.36 2.86
CA ILE A 172 6.88 10.54 1.46
C ILE A 172 6.82 9.21 0.71
N VAL A 173 7.32 8.13 1.32
CA VAL A 173 7.23 6.76 0.79
C VAL A 173 5.78 6.39 0.51
N VAL A 174 4.87 6.58 1.47
CA VAL A 174 3.46 6.20 1.31
C VAL A 174 2.84 6.90 0.10
N ILE A 175 3.18 8.16 -0.13
CA ILE A 175 2.70 8.93 -1.29
C ILE A 175 3.29 8.36 -2.59
N ALA A 176 4.60 8.04 -2.59
CA ALA A 176 5.30 7.50 -3.76
C ALA A 176 4.80 6.10 -4.15
N GLU A 177 4.74 5.15 -3.19
CA GLU A 177 4.28 3.76 -3.37
C GLU A 177 2.81 3.62 -3.77
N THR A 178 2.01 4.66 -3.56
CA THR A 178 0.58 4.63 -3.88
C THR A 178 0.24 5.44 -5.12
N GLY A 179 1.26 5.94 -5.84
CA GLY A 179 1.11 6.70 -7.08
C GLY A 179 0.22 7.93 -6.88
N ARG A 180 0.46 8.70 -5.82
CA ARG A 180 -0.35 9.89 -5.48
C ARG A 180 0.43 11.18 -5.72
N LEU A 181 -0.31 12.28 -5.82
CA LEU A 181 0.26 13.61 -5.93
C LEU A 181 1.16 13.89 -4.72
N PRO A 182 2.37 14.44 -4.91
CA PRO A 182 2.89 15.03 -6.16
C PRO A 182 3.66 14.06 -7.09
N VAL A 183 3.82 12.78 -6.72
CA VAL A 183 4.68 11.81 -7.45
C VAL A 183 4.03 11.33 -8.74
N ASP A 184 2.77 10.92 -8.68
CA ASP A 184 1.98 10.53 -9.87
C ASP A 184 0.56 11.10 -9.78
N ASN A 185 -0.05 11.35 -10.94
CA ASN A 185 -1.43 11.79 -11.06
C ASN A 185 -2.23 10.79 -11.89
N PRO A 186 -2.89 9.80 -11.25
CA PRO A 186 -3.67 8.79 -11.96
C PRO A 186 -4.94 9.34 -12.62
N ALA A 187 -5.29 10.61 -12.36
CA ALA A 187 -6.40 11.28 -13.01
C ALA A 187 -6.00 12.02 -14.30
N THR A 188 -4.72 11.95 -14.71
CA THR A 188 -4.29 12.55 -15.97
C THR A 188 -4.84 11.77 -17.17
N HIS A 189 -5.25 12.48 -18.21
CA HIS A 189 -5.65 11.86 -19.49
C HIS A 189 -4.47 11.62 -20.43
N LEU A 190 -3.28 12.08 -20.06
CA LEU A 190 -2.07 11.93 -20.86
C LEU A 190 -1.39 10.61 -20.48
N GLU A 191 -1.64 9.58 -21.28
CA GLU A 191 -1.09 8.25 -21.06
C GLU A 191 0.45 8.28 -20.99
N LEU A 192 1.06 9.21 -21.74
CA LEU A 192 2.50 9.41 -21.78
C LEU A 192 3.11 9.85 -20.43
N THR A 193 2.33 10.45 -19.53
CA THR A 193 2.83 10.91 -18.21
C THR A 193 2.49 9.96 -17.08
N MET A 194 1.71 8.91 -17.34
CA MET A 194 1.33 7.96 -16.29
C MET A 194 2.52 7.10 -15.87
N VAL A 195 2.55 6.72 -14.60
CA VAL A 195 3.52 5.78 -14.06
C VAL A 195 2.81 4.49 -13.67
N HIS A 196 2.01 4.55 -12.59
CA HIS A 196 1.34 3.37 -12.05
C HIS A 196 0.23 2.85 -12.97
N GLU A 197 -0.60 3.75 -13.50
CA GLU A 197 -1.72 3.38 -14.39
C GLU A 197 -1.21 2.77 -15.70
N ALA A 198 -0.05 3.22 -16.20
CA ALA A 198 0.57 2.69 -17.42
C ALA A 198 0.92 1.19 -17.32
N MET A 199 1.29 0.71 -16.13
CA MET A 199 1.60 -0.71 -15.92
C MET A 199 0.36 -1.62 -15.97
N VAL A 200 -0.83 -1.06 -15.72
CA VAL A 200 -2.07 -1.83 -15.61
C VAL A 200 -3.06 -1.61 -16.76
N LEU A 201 -2.70 -0.77 -17.74
CA LEU A 201 -3.56 -0.39 -18.89
C LEU A 201 -4.13 -1.59 -19.65
N GLU A 202 -3.34 -2.65 -19.79
CA GLU A 202 -3.72 -3.84 -20.57
C GLU A 202 -4.58 -4.83 -19.77
N TYR A 203 -4.76 -4.61 -18.45
CA TYR A 203 -5.64 -5.44 -17.64
C TYR A 203 -7.11 -5.03 -17.81
N ALA A 204 -7.97 -6.04 -18.00
CA ALA A 204 -9.41 -5.85 -18.07
C ALA A 204 -10.18 -6.84 -17.19
N GLY A 205 -11.36 -6.39 -16.73
CA GLY A 205 -12.32 -7.23 -16.02
C GLY A 205 -11.83 -7.69 -14.64
N PRO A 206 -12.00 -8.98 -14.27
CA PRO A 206 -11.68 -9.48 -12.93
C PRO A 206 -10.21 -9.31 -12.51
N LYS A 207 -9.26 -9.41 -13.45
CA LYS A 207 -7.83 -9.21 -13.15
C LYS A 207 -7.54 -7.76 -12.76
N LEU A 208 -8.11 -6.79 -13.48
CA LEU A 208 -8.02 -5.38 -13.11
C LEU A 208 -8.64 -5.12 -11.74
N ALA A 209 -9.80 -5.72 -11.46
CA ALA A 209 -10.46 -5.61 -10.16
C ALA A 209 -9.57 -6.10 -9.01
N LEU A 210 -8.84 -7.19 -9.23
CA LEU A 210 -7.91 -7.73 -8.25
C LEU A 210 -6.73 -6.78 -7.99
N VAL A 211 -6.17 -6.18 -9.04
CA VAL A 211 -5.07 -5.20 -8.91
C VAL A 211 -5.55 -3.92 -8.23
N GLU A 212 -6.71 -3.37 -8.61
CA GLU A 212 -7.28 -2.18 -7.96
C GLU A 212 -7.59 -2.42 -6.49
N TRP A 213 -8.15 -3.60 -6.18
CA TRP A 213 -8.40 -4.00 -4.80
C TRP A 213 -7.10 -4.13 -4.01
N ALA A 214 -6.07 -4.77 -4.58
CA ALA A 214 -4.78 -4.92 -3.93
C ALA A 214 -4.07 -3.56 -3.73
N SER A 215 -4.16 -2.64 -4.69
CA SER A 215 -3.66 -1.26 -4.55
C SER A 215 -4.36 -0.51 -3.41
N GLY A 216 -5.69 -0.61 -3.32
CA GLY A 216 -6.45 -0.04 -2.20
C GLY A 216 -6.10 -0.66 -0.85
N MET A 217 -5.86 -1.98 -0.81
CA MET A 217 -5.40 -2.70 0.37
C MET A 217 -3.99 -2.24 0.78
N ARG A 218 -3.05 -2.13 -0.17
CA ARG A 218 -1.68 -1.66 0.06
C ARG A 218 -1.68 -0.28 0.70
N LEU A 219 -2.45 0.67 0.14
CA LEU A 219 -2.62 2.00 0.72
C LEU A 219 -3.14 1.92 2.17
N THR A 220 -4.17 1.11 2.42
CA THR A 220 -4.76 0.97 3.76
C THR A 220 -3.76 0.41 4.76
N VAL A 221 -2.98 -0.58 4.35
CA VAL A 221 -1.93 -1.21 5.17
C VAL A 221 -0.81 -0.22 5.47
N LEU A 222 -0.33 0.51 4.47
CA LEU A 222 0.71 1.52 4.64
C LEU A 222 0.27 2.65 5.59
N LEU A 223 -0.98 3.12 5.46
CA LEU A 223 -1.54 4.10 6.38
C LEU A 223 -1.68 3.55 7.80
N ALA A 224 -2.09 2.29 7.94
CA ALA A 224 -2.21 1.65 9.25
C ALA A 224 -0.83 1.41 9.90
N LEU A 225 0.19 1.01 9.13
CA LEU A 225 1.57 0.89 9.62
C LEU A 225 2.10 2.24 10.11
N LEU A 226 1.89 3.31 9.33
CA LEU A 226 2.27 4.66 9.74
C LEU A 226 1.56 5.09 11.03
N ALA A 227 0.24 4.84 11.13
CA ALA A 227 -0.53 5.15 12.32
C ALA A 227 -0.04 4.34 13.54
N ASN A 228 0.22 3.06 13.38
CA ASN A 228 0.65 2.19 14.47
C ASN A 228 2.08 2.50 14.96
N LEU A 229 2.98 2.93 14.09
CA LEU A 229 4.36 3.23 14.48
C LEU A 229 4.47 4.56 15.26
N PHE A 230 3.67 5.58 14.89
CA PHE A 230 3.82 6.94 15.40
C PHE A 230 2.64 7.45 16.24
N PHE A 231 1.45 6.90 16.03
CA PHE A 231 0.22 7.25 16.75
C PHE A 231 -0.49 5.99 17.30
N PRO A 232 0.18 5.12 18.07
CA PRO A 232 -0.39 3.85 18.54
C PRO A 232 -1.53 4.00 19.57
N TRP A 233 -2.07 5.20 19.77
CA TRP A 233 -3.06 5.57 20.79
C TRP A 233 -4.45 4.91 20.65
N GLY A 234 -4.58 3.88 19.80
CA GLY A 234 -5.79 3.07 19.62
C GLY A 234 -5.54 1.57 19.52
N ILE A 235 -4.30 1.10 19.70
CA ILE A 235 -4.00 -0.33 19.73
C ILE A 235 -4.40 -0.84 21.12
N ALA A 236 -5.29 -1.83 21.17
CA ALA A 236 -5.59 -2.50 22.43
C ALA A 236 -4.30 -3.17 22.91
N GLY A 237 -3.80 -2.76 24.08
CA GLY A 237 -2.70 -3.46 24.75
C GLY A 237 -3.09 -4.91 25.06
N ASP A 238 -2.22 -5.61 25.78
CA ASP A 238 -2.28 -7.06 26.10
C ASP A 238 -3.57 -7.57 26.80
N ARG A 239 -4.56 -6.71 27.02
CA ARG A 239 -5.89 -7.06 27.44
C ARG A 239 -6.86 -6.94 26.28
N PRO A 240 -7.42 -8.05 25.76
CA PRO A 240 -8.54 -7.97 24.84
C PRO A 240 -9.71 -7.35 25.61
N SER A 241 -9.96 -6.05 25.41
CA SER A 241 -11.18 -5.42 25.89
C SER A 241 -12.34 -5.92 25.04
N LEU A 242 -12.90 -7.05 25.48
CA LEU A 242 -14.26 -7.44 25.18
C LEU A 242 -15.16 -6.25 25.53
N VAL A 243 -15.85 -5.71 24.53
CA VAL A 243 -17.12 -4.97 24.70
C VAL A 243 -16.98 -3.58 25.34
N GLY A 244 -16.82 -2.58 24.46
CA GLY A 244 -17.39 -1.24 24.65
C GLY A 244 -18.73 -1.12 23.91
N VAL A 245 -19.64 -2.06 24.12
CA VAL A 245 -21.07 -1.90 23.85
C VAL A 245 -21.75 -1.95 25.22
N GLY A 246 -22.01 -0.76 25.74
CA GLY A 246 -22.87 -0.45 26.87
C GLY A 246 -23.33 0.98 26.68
#